data_AF-R7HE39-F1
#
_entry.id   AF-R7HE39-F1
#
_cell.length_a   1.000
_cell.length_b   1.000
_cell.length_c   1.000
_cell.angle_alpha   90.00
_cell.angle_beta   90.00
_cell.angle_gamma   90.00
#
_symmetry.space_group_name_H-M   'P 1'
#
loop_
_entity.id
_entity.type
_entity.pdbx_description
1 polymer ?
#
loop_
_entity_poly.entity_id
_entity_poly.type
_entity_poly.pdbx_seq_one_letter_code
_entity_poly.pdbx_strand_id
1 'polypeptide(L)'
;MKRKQIIDLITAIILIVLGSIILLFPLLKIVNVKYIFMGVLSFYGIMNLLKFILTNEAKDYEGLFTCIVSMVTLILLGLIDTNIPLNLALTLFVWITMMSLVKLKKCDYYHDRHKEIYILKIITLVLFILSGLLCTINLYYEKSVQILVLGFFYFINGILEAIDPITYYLIEKQK
;
A
#
# COMPACT_ATOMS: atom_id res chain seq x y z
N MET A 1 18.31 -13.35 -7.10
CA MET A 1 16.88 -13.06 -6.83
C MET A 1 16.06 -13.58 -7.99
N LYS A 2 14.95 -14.27 -7.70
CA LYS A 2 13.99 -14.69 -8.73
C LYS A 2 13.31 -13.45 -9.35
N ARG A 3 12.89 -13.55 -10.62
CA ARG A 3 12.25 -12.45 -11.37
C ARG A 3 11.13 -11.76 -10.58
N LYS A 4 10.31 -12.56 -9.90
CA LYS A 4 9.26 -12.12 -8.96
C LYS A 4 9.77 -11.17 -7.86
N GLN A 5 10.80 -11.58 -7.13
CA GLN A 5 11.37 -10.78 -6.03
C GLN A 5 11.94 -9.45 -6.53
N ILE A 6 12.52 -9.44 -7.74
CA ILE A 6 13.04 -8.21 -8.36
C ILE A 6 11.90 -7.25 -8.68
N ILE A 7 10.80 -7.74 -9.27
CA ILE A 7 9.62 -6.93 -9.59
C ILE A 7 8.97 -6.40 -8.30
N ASP A 8 8.85 -7.23 -7.27
CA ASP A 8 8.34 -6.83 -5.95
C ASP A 8 9.19 -5.73 -5.33
N LEU A 9 10.53 -5.87 -5.39
CA LEU A 9 11.45 -4.88 -4.85
C LEU A 9 11.40 -3.56 -5.64
N ILE A 10 11.37 -3.61 -6.97
CA ILE A 10 11.23 -2.41 -7.81
C ILE A 10 9.93 -1.67 -7.49
N THR A 11 8.82 -2.42 -7.36
CA THR A 11 7.52 -1.84 -7.01
C THR A 11 7.57 -1.15 -5.65
N ALA A 12 8.17 -1.79 -4.65
CA ALA A 12 8.34 -1.22 -3.33
C ALA A 12 9.21 0.05 -3.33
N ILE A 13 10.34 0.04 -4.04
CA ILE A 13 11.23 1.21 -4.16
C ILE A 13 10.49 2.39 -4.80
N ILE A 14 9.73 2.15 -5.87
CA ILE A 14 8.95 3.19 -6.53
C ILE A 14 7.92 3.81 -5.57
N LEU A 15 7.27 2.99 -4.72
CA LEU A 15 6.33 3.48 -3.71
C LEU A 15 7.02 4.33 -2.64
N ILE A 16 8.21 3.93 -2.19
CA ILE A 16 9.02 4.71 -1.23
C ILE A 16 9.38 6.07 -1.83
N VAL A 17 9.85 6.09 -3.09
CA VAL A 17 10.22 7.33 -3.78
C VAL A 17 9.00 8.24 -3.94
N LEU A 18 7.85 7.72 -4.36
CA LEU A 18 6.64 8.52 -4.51
C LEU A 18 6.09 9.04 -3.18
N GLY A 19 6.07 8.21 -2.13
CA GLY A 19 5.72 8.64 -0.78
C GLY A 19 6.60 9.80 -0.34
N SER A 20 7.91 9.71 -0.58
CA SER A 20 8.88 10.76 -0.28
C SER A 20 8.61 12.05 -1.07
N ILE A 21 8.24 11.95 -2.35
CA ILE A 21 7.88 13.11 -3.18
C ILE A 21 6.61 13.79 -2.64
N ILE A 22 5.59 13.02 -2.24
CA ILE A 22 4.34 13.56 -1.70
C ILE A 22 4.59 14.33 -0.39
N LEU A 23 5.55 13.89 0.44
CA LEU A 23 5.93 14.60 1.66
C LEU A 23 6.45 16.03 1.39
N LEU A 24 6.95 16.31 0.18
CA LEU A 24 7.42 17.64 -0.23
C LEU A 24 6.29 18.54 -0.75
N PHE A 25 5.10 18.01 -1.06
CA PHE A 25 3.99 18.78 -1.64
C PHE A 25 3.50 19.95 -0.80
N PRO A 26 3.42 19.86 0.55
CA PRO A 26 3.06 21.00 1.39
C PRO A 26 4.02 22.18 1.23
N LEU A 27 5.33 21.91 1.06
CA LEU A 27 6.35 22.94 0.85
C LEU A 27 6.16 23.66 -0.50
N LEU A 28 5.66 22.94 -1.49
CA LEU A 28 5.37 23.46 -2.83
C LEU A 28 3.97 24.09 -2.94
N LYS A 29 3.23 24.22 -1.82
CA LYS A 29 1.84 24.72 -1.76
C LYS A 29 0.84 23.93 -2.61
N ILE A 30 1.14 22.66 -2.90
CA ILE A 30 0.19 21.77 -3.58
C ILE A 30 -0.75 21.19 -2.51
N VAL A 31 -1.90 21.84 -2.29
CA VAL A 31 -2.83 21.52 -1.18
C VAL A 31 -4.10 20.75 -1.60
N ASN A 32 -4.15 20.27 -2.84
CA ASN A 32 -5.32 19.58 -3.39
C ASN A 32 -5.38 18.09 -3.00
N VAL A 33 -5.75 17.82 -1.75
CA VAL A 33 -5.72 16.48 -1.11
C VAL A 33 -6.49 15.42 -1.90
N LYS A 34 -7.68 15.75 -2.45
CA LYS A 34 -8.48 14.83 -3.27
C LYS A 34 -7.68 14.30 -4.47
N TYR A 35 -7.11 15.19 -5.26
CA TYR A 35 -6.36 14.83 -6.46
C TYR A 35 -5.07 14.09 -6.14
N ILE A 36 -4.39 14.47 -5.04
CA ILE A 36 -3.23 13.73 -4.55
C ILE A 36 -3.64 12.30 -4.22
N PHE A 37 -4.70 12.12 -3.43
CA PHE A 37 -5.15 10.79 -3.01
C PHE A 37 -5.63 9.93 -4.18
N MET A 38 -6.40 10.50 -5.12
CA MET A 38 -6.77 9.84 -6.38
C MET A 38 -5.53 9.42 -7.18
N GLY A 39 -4.55 10.32 -7.29
CA GLY A 39 -3.28 10.05 -7.96
C GLY A 39 -2.58 8.85 -7.34
N VAL A 40 -2.46 8.79 -6.01
CA VAL A 40 -1.77 7.66 -5.39
C VAL A 40 -2.54 6.35 -5.50
N LEU A 41 -3.87 6.35 -5.33
CA LEU A 41 -4.69 5.15 -5.52
C LEU A 41 -4.58 4.61 -6.96
N SER A 42 -4.62 5.51 -7.95
CA SER A 42 -4.48 5.14 -9.36
C SER A 42 -3.12 4.52 -9.64
N PHE A 43 -2.05 5.16 -9.14
CA PHE A 43 -0.69 4.70 -9.33
C PHE A 43 -0.47 3.34 -8.65
N TYR A 44 -0.91 3.19 -7.40
CA TYR A 44 -0.79 1.94 -6.65
C TYR A 44 -1.57 0.80 -7.32
N GLY A 45 -2.76 1.07 -7.85
CA GLY A 45 -3.55 0.10 -8.61
C GLY A 45 -2.83 -0.35 -9.90
N ILE A 46 -2.34 0.59 -10.69
CA ILE A 46 -1.61 0.30 -11.95
C ILE A 46 -0.34 -0.51 -11.67
N MET A 47 0.44 -0.11 -10.66
CA MET A 47 1.66 -0.83 -10.30
C MET A 47 1.38 -2.27 -9.88
N ASN A 48 0.33 -2.49 -9.09
CA ASN A 48 -0.04 -3.84 -8.66
C ASN A 48 -0.61 -4.70 -9.81
N LEU A 49 -1.28 -4.08 -10.78
CA LEU A 49 -1.70 -4.75 -12.01
C LEU A 49 -0.49 -5.15 -12.87
N LEU A 50 0.46 -4.23 -13.07
CA LEU A 50 1.71 -4.53 -13.78
C LEU A 50 2.50 -5.64 -13.09
N LYS A 51 2.61 -5.58 -11.76
CA LYS A 51 3.22 -6.63 -10.93
C LYS A 51 2.53 -7.97 -11.16
N PHE A 52 1.21 -8.02 -11.15
CA PHE A 52 0.46 -9.25 -11.40
C PHE A 52 0.74 -9.84 -12.80
N ILE A 53 0.68 -9.01 -13.85
CA ILE A 53 0.94 -9.44 -15.24
C ILE A 53 2.37 -9.98 -15.39
N LEU A 54 3.36 -9.30 -14.81
CA LEU A 54 4.78 -9.64 -14.97
C LEU A 54 5.23 -10.84 -14.12
N THR A 55 4.48 -11.14 -13.06
CA THR A 55 4.86 -12.13 -12.04
C THR A 55 4.06 -13.43 -12.14
N ASN A 56 3.18 -13.57 -13.14
CA ASN A 56 2.13 -14.58 -13.35
C ASN A 56 2.46 -16.03 -12.93
N GLU A 57 2.63 -16.25 -11.64
CA GLU A 57 2.78 -17.54 -10.96
C GLU A 57 1.37 -17.97 -10.56
N ALA A 58 1.02 -19.21 -10.88
CA ALA A 58 -0.36 -19.73 -10.95
C ALA A 58 -1.24 -19.65 -9.68
N LYS A 59 -0.83 -18.98 -8.60
CA LYS A 59 -1.61 -18.81 -7.35
C LYS A 59 -1.42 -17.47 -6.64
N ASP A 60 -0.66 -16.49 -7.17
CA ASP A 60 -0.44 -15.19 -6.50
C ASP A 60 -1.37 -14.10 -7.06
N TYR A 61 -2.58 -14.02 -6.49
CA TYR A 61 -3.61 -13.06 -6.91
C TYR A 61 -3.59 -11.76 -6.09
N GLU A 62 -2.60 -11.55 -5.21
CA GLU A 62 -2.54 -10.36 -4.36
C GLU A 62 -2.57 -9.08 -5.19
N GLY A 63 -1.71 -8.97 -6.22
CA GLY A 63 -1.63 -7.78 -7.07
C GLY A 63 -2.96 -7.48 -7.79
N LEU A 64 -3.69 -8.52 -8.21
CA LEU A 64 -5.00 -8.37 -8.84
C LEU A 64 -6.04 -7.86 -7.84
N PHE A 65 -6.12 -8.46 -6.64
CA PHE A 65 -7.07 -8.00 -5.62
C PHE A 65 -6.75 -6.58 -5.15
N THR A 66 -5.47 -6.25 -4.96
CA THR A 66 -5.01 -4.90 -4.63
C THR A 66 -5.39 -3.88 -5.70
N CYS A 67 -5.27 -4.24 -6.97
CA CYS A 67 -5.72 -3.39 -8.07
C CYS A 67 -7.24 -3.15 -8.00
N ILE A 68 -8.05 -4.19 -7.83
CA ILE A 68 -9.52 -4.08 -7.73
C ILE A 68 -9.90 -3.17 -6.55
N VAL A 69 -9.34 -3.40 -5.37
CA VAL A 69 -9.61 -2.59 -4.17
C VAL A 69 -9.24 -1.12 -4.41
N SER A 70 -8.11 -0.86 -5.07
CA SER A 70 -7.68 0.51 -5.39
C SER A 70 -8.57 1.18 -6.43
N MET A 71 -9.10 0.43 -7.41
CA MET A 71 -10.06 0.97 -8.39
C MET A 71 -11.43 1.27 -7.74
N VAL A 72 -11.96 0.36 -6.93
CA VAL A 72 -13.24 0.56 -6.24
C VAL A 72 -13.19 1.80 -5.34
N THR A 73 -12.11 1.95 -4.60
CA THR A 73 -11.91 3.11 -3.71
C THR A 73 -11.67 4.41 -4.47
N LEU A 74 -11.03 4.35 -5.64
CA LEU A 74 -10.89 5.51 -6.52
C LEU A 74 -12.24 5.98 -7.06
N ILE A 75 -13.11 5.07 -7.49
CA ILE A 75 -14.48 5.38 -7.93
C ILE A 75 -15.25 6.03 -6.77
N LEU A 76 -15.17 5.42 -5.57
CA LEU A 76 -15.83 5.93 -4.37
C LEU A 76 -15.34 7.34 -4.01
N LEU A 77 -14.03 7.60 -4.08
CA LEU A 77 -13.43 8.92 -3.86
C LEU A 77 -13.88 9.96 -4.90
N GLY A 78 -14.12 9.53 -6.15
CA GLY A 78 -14.65 10.38 -7.21
C GLY A 78 -16.06 10.89 -6.90
N LEU A 79 -16.92 10.01 -6.38
CA LEU A 79 -18.34 10.27 -6.11
C LEU A 79 -18.60 11.07 -4.83
N ILE A 80 -17.65 11.10 -3.90
CA ILE A 80 -17.83 11.72 -2.58
C ILE A 80 -17.27 13.14 -2.55
N ASP A 81 -17.93 14.02 -1.79
CA ASP A 81 -17.37 15.33 -1.43
C ASP A 81 -16.27 15.19 -0.37
N THR A 82 -15.04 15.50 -0.79
CA THR A 82 -13.84 15.42 0.04
C THR A 82 -13.54 16.69 0.81
N ASN A 83 -14.37 17.74 0.68
CA ASN A 83 -14.25 18.93 1.52
C ASN A 83 -14.51 18.60 2.99
N ILE A 84 -15.30 17.56 3.25
CA ILE A 84 -15.56 17.02 4.58
C ILE A 84 -14.41 16.05 4.94
N PRO A 85 -13.56 16.36 5.94
CA PRO A 85 -12.41 15.51 6.30
C PRO A 85 -12.79 14.08 6.68
N LEU A 86 -13.96 13.91 7.33
CA LEU A 86 -14.52 12.62 7.70
C LEU A 86 -14.70 11.70 6.48
N ASN A 87 -15.16 12.23 5.35
CA ASN A 87 -15.39 11.45 4.14
C ASN A 87 -14.07 10.90 3.57
N LEU A 88 -13.01 11.71 3.62
CA LEU A 88 -11.68 11.31 3.17
C LEU A 88 -11.09 10.24 4.10
N ALA A 89 -11.22 10.43 5.41
CA ALA A 89 -10.82 9.45 6.42
C ALA A 89 -11.55 8.11 6.25
N LEU A 90 -12.88 8.13 6.10
CA LEU A 90 -13.68 6.92 5.86
C LEU A 90 -13.28 6.21 4.55
N THR A 91 -13.00 6.96 3.49
CA THR A 91 -12.53 6.39 2.22
C THR A 91 -11.20 5.66 2.39
N LEU A 92 -10.25 6.28 3.09
CA LEU A 92 -8.96 5.64 3.41
C LEU A 92 -9.16 4.41 4.32
N PHE A 93 -10.04 4.51 5.33
CA PHE A 93 -10.34 3.41 6.23
C PHE A 93 -10.90 2.18 5.50
N VAL A 94 -11.84 2.39 4.57
CA VAL A 94 -12.38 1.32 3.73
C VAL A 94 -11.27 0.70 2.88
N TRP A 95 -10.40 1.51 2.30
CA TRP A 95 -9.25 1.02 1.54
C TRP A 95 -8.30 0.17 2.40
N ILE A 96 -7.92 0.65 3.59
CA ILE A 96 -7.04 -0.08 4.53
C ILE A 96 -7.67 -1.41 4.94
N THR A 97 -8.96 -1.40 5.26
CA THR A 97 -9.68 -2.61 5.69
C THR A 97 -9.67 -3.65 4.57
N MET A 98 -10.02 -3.26 3.35
CA MET A 98 -10.00 -4.17 2.20
C MET A 98 -8.58 -4.65 1.87
N MET A 99 -7.58 -3.77 1.92
CA MET A 99 -6.18 -4.13 1.73
C MET A 99 -5.67 -5.10 2.80
N SER A 100 -6.12 -4.95 4.04
CA SER A 100 -5.76 -5.87 5.12
C SER A 100 -6.30 -7.28 4.89
N LEU A 101 -7.52 -7.42 4.35
CA LEU A 101 -8.09 -8.71 3.97
C LEU A 101 -7.29 -9.38 2.84
N VAL A 102 -6.86 -8.60 1.84
CA VAL A 102 -6.01 -9.10 0.75
C VAL A 102 -4.68 -9.62 1.29
N LYS A 103 -4.02 -8.84 2.17
CA LYS A 103 -2.76 -9.24 2.80
C LYS A 103 -2.94 -10.44 3.74
N LEU A 104 -4.06 -10.53 4.46
CA LEU A 104 -4.39 -11.67 5.33
C LEU A 104 -4.56 -12.96 4.54
N LYS A 105 -5.27 -12.95 3.39
CA LYS A 105 -5.41 -14.10 2.51
C LYS A 105 -4.05 -14.63 2.02
N LYS A 106 -3.09 -13.73 1.77
CA LYS A 106 -1.72 -14.12 1.43
C LYS A 106 -0.98 -14.71 2.63
N CYS A 107 -1.19 -14.19 3.84
CA CYS A 107 -0.61 -14.77 5.06
C CYS A 107 -1.11 -16.20 5.29
N ASP A 108 -2.41 -16.43 5.12
CA ASP A 108 -3.04 -17.75 5.25
C ASP A 108 -2.40 -18.78 4.30
N TYR A 109 -2.19 -18.39 3.04
CA TYR A 109 -1.47 -19.22 2.06
C TYR A 109 -0.03 -19.61 2.49
N TYR A 110 0.65 -18.73 3.25
CA TYR A 110 1.99 -19.03 3.77
C TYR A 110 1.96 -19.89 5.03
N HIS A 111 0.90 -19.78 5.84
CA HIS A 111 0.66 -20.62 7.01
C HIS A 111 0.52 -22.08 6.60
N ASP A 112 -0.35 -22.35 5.62
CA ASP A 112 -0.65 -23.69 5.09
C ASP A 112 0.59 -24.41 4.53
N ARG A 113 1.64 -23.66 4.19
CA ARG A 113 2.89 -24.19 3.62
C ARG A 113 4.03 -24.27 4.65
N HIS A 114 3.75 -24.04 5.93
CA HIS A 114 4.72 -24.07 7.04
C HIS A 114 6.02 -23.30 6.75
N LYS A 115 5.93 -22.15 6.07
CA LYS A 115 7.11 -21.33 5.78
C LYS A 115 7.41 -20.42 6.98
N GLU A 116 8.68 -20.38 7.40
CA GLU A 116 9.17 -19.51 8.49
C GLU A 116 8.84 -18.02 8.28
N ILE A 117 8.67 -17.60 7.01
CA ILE A 117 8.33 -16.23 6.60
C ILE A 117 6.91 -15.81 7.04
N TYR A 118 6.06 -16.75 7.47
CA TYR A 118 4.71 -16.47 7.97
C TYR A 118 4.68 -15.48 9.15
N ILE A 119 5.58 -15.62 10.12
CA ILE A 119 5.62 -14.75 11.30
C ILE A 119 5.90 -13.29 10.88
N LEU A 120 6.86 -13.11 9.97
CA LEU A 120 7.19 -11.78 9.43
C LEU A 120 6.02 -11.18 8.64
N LYS A 121 5.24 -12.01 7.95
CA LYS A 121 4.02 -11.60 7.23
C LYS A 121 2.92 -11.10 8.17
N ILE A 122 2.72 -11.76 9.32
CA ILE A 122 1.79 -11.26 10.34
C ILE A 122 2.28 -9.93 10.92
N ILE A 123 3.56 -9.83 11.27
CA ILE A 123 4.11 -8.60 11.85
C ILE A 123 3.94 -7.42 10.88
N THR A 124 4.26 -7.61 9.60
CA THR A 124 4.07 -6.57 8.57
C THR A 124 2.60 -6.23 8.33
N LEU A 125 1.69 -7.20 8.42
CA LEU A 125 0.24 -6.94 8.38
C LEU A 125 -0.23 -6.08 9.56
N VAL A 126 0.19 -6.41 10.78
CA VAL A 126 -0.17 -5.65 11.98
C VAL A 126 0.36 -4.21 11.89
N LEU A 127 1.61 -4.03 11.48
CA LEU A 127 2.21 -2.69 11.27
C LEU A 127 1.46 -1.90 10.18
N PHE A 128 1.02 -2.56 9.11
CA PHE A 128 0.22 -1.92 8.06
C PHE A 128 -1.14 -1.45 8.60
N ILE A 129 -1.84 -2.27 9.38
CA ILE A 129 -3.13 -1.88 9.96
C ILE A 129 -2.96 -0.72 10.94
N LEU A 130 -1.99 -0.81 11.86
CA LEU A 130 -1.73 0.24 12.86
C LEU A 130 -1.36 1.57 12.21
N SER A 131 -0.46 1.55 11.22
CA SER A 131 -0.09 2.77 10.47
C SER A 131 -1.26 3.34 9.69
N GLY A 132 -2.11 2.50 9.09
CA GLY A 132 -3.32 2.93 8.40
C GLY A 132 -4.37 3.57 9.32
N LEU A 133 -4.61 2.99 10.49
CA LEU A 133 -5.53 3.54 11.49
C LEU A 133 -5.05 4.90 12.00
N LEU A 134 -3.76 5.02 12.32
CA LEU A 134 -3.13 6.28 12.71
C LEU A 134 -3.25 7.33 11.59
N CYS A 135 -3.04 6.93 10.34
CA CYS A 135 -3.21 7.81 9.19
C CYS A 135 -4.67 8.34 9.09
N THR A 136 -5.63 7.45 9.26
CA THR A 136 -7.07 7.78 9.22
C THR A 136 -7.45 8.79 10.31
N ILE A 137 -6.96 8.62 11.53
CA ILE A 137 -7.22 9.55 12.65
C ILE A 137 -6.55 10.90 12.41
N ASN A 138 -5.42 10.96 11.72
CA ASN A 138 -4.72 12.21 11.47
C ASN A 138 -5.22 12.95 10.21
N LEU A 139 -6.19 12.40 9.48
CA LEU A 139 -6.82 13.08 8.34
C LEU A 139 -7.86 14.14 8.74
N TYR A 140 -8.23 14.23 10.02
CA TYR A 140 -9.17 15.26 10.51
C TYR A 140 -8.53 16.64 10.70
N TYR A 141 -7.19 16.71 10.66
CA TYR A 141 -6.45 17.97 10.81
C TYR A 141 -6.42 18.79 9.51
N GLU A 142 -5.62 19.85 9.49
CA GLU A 142 -5.46 20.75 8.36
C GLU A 142 -4.97 20.05 7.09
N LYS A 143 -5.29 20.62 5.91
CA LYS A 143 -4.92 20.06 4.59
C LYS A 143 -3.42 19.75 4.45
N SER A 144 -2.56 20.59 5.03
CA SER A 144 -1.10 20.36 5.03
C SER A 144 -0.73 19.08 5.79
N VAL A 145 -1.35 18.85 6.95
CA VAL A 145 -1.17 17.63 7.75
C VAL A 145 -1.74 16.43 7.00
N GLN A 146 -2.92 16.56 6.39
CA GLN A 146 -3.53 15.47 5.60
C GLN A 146 -2.59 14.94 4.53
N ILE A 147 -1.92 15.83 3.80
CA ILE A 147 -0.98 15.45 2.73
C ILE A 147 0.26 14.78 3.29
N LEU A 148 0.83 15.31 4.38
CA LEU A 148 1.98 14.70 5.05
C LEU A 148 1.65 13.29 5.51
N VAL A 149 0.50 13.11 6.15
CA VAL A 149 0.09 11.83 6.71
C VAL A 149 -0.18 10.82 5.59
N LEU A 150 -0.83 11.22 4.49
CA LEU A 150 -0.99 10.37 3.31
C LEU A 150 0.36 9.97 2.69
N GLY A 151 1.27 10.94 2.50
CA GLY A 151 2.62 10.67 1.97
C GLY A 151 3.41 9.71 2.86
N PHE A 152 3.34 9.92 4.18
CA PHE A 152 4.00 9.08 5.18
C PHE A 152 3.44 7.66 5.19
N PHE A 153 2.11 7.51 5.10
CA PHE A 153 1.47 6.22 5.03
C PHE A 153 1.91 5.43 3.78
N TYR A 154 1.97 6.09 2.62
CA TYR A 154 2.47 5.46 1.39
C TYR A 154 3.95 5.09 1.48
N PHE A 155 4.77 5.95 2.09
CA PHE A 155 6.18 5.67 2.35
C PHE A 155 6.35 4.43 3.23
N ILE A 156 5.64 4.35 4.35
CA ILE A 156 5.64 3.17 5.24
C ILE A 156 5.17 1.93 4.49
N ASN A 157 4.07 2.01 3.73
CA ASN A 157 3.57 0.86 2.98
C ASN A 157 4.62 0.36 1.97
N GLY A 158 5.33 1.25 1.29
CA GLY A 158 6.45 0.91 0.42
C GLY A 158 7.58 0.18 1.17
N ILE A 159 7.95 0.65 2.37
CA ILE A 159 8.95 -0.03 3.21
C ILE A 159 8.47 -1.44 3.60
N LEU A 160 7.23 -1.57 4.06
CA LEU A 160 6.67 -2.85 4.48
C LEU A 160 6.64 -3.86 3.32
N GLU A 161 6.32 -3.41 2.10
CA GLU A 161 6.36 -4.25 0.90
C GLU A 161 7.80 -4.64 0.48
N ALA A 162 8.81 -3.83 0.80
CA ALA A 162 10.21 -4.16 0.52
C ALA A 162 10.77 -5.26 1.44
N ILE A 163 10.23 -5.42 2.66
CA ILE A 163 10.72 -6.41 3.63
C ILE A 163 10.60 -7.83 3.06
N ASP A 164 9.51 -8.13 2.35
CA ASP A 164 9.26 -9.46 1.80
C ASP A 164 10.34 -9.94 0.79
N PRO A 165 10.61 -9.23 -0.33
CA PRO A 165 11.62 -9.65 -1.29
C PRO A 165 13.04 -9.66 -0.69
N ILE A 166 13.34 -8.74 0.24
CA ILE A 166 14.64 -8.70 0.93
C ILE A 166 14.82 -9.93 1.81
N THR A 167 13.82 -10.27 2.62
CA THR A 167 13.87 -11.43 3.51
C THR A 167 14.01 -12.72 2.70
N TYR A 168 13.24 -12.86 1.62
CA TYR A 168 13.37 -13.99 0.71
C TYR A 168 14.77 -14.10 0.09
N TYR A 169 15.36 -12.98 -0.34
CA TYR A 169 16.72 -12.97 -0.87
C TYR A 169 17.77 -13.39 0.17
N LEU A 170 17.64 -12.91 1.41
CA LEU A 170 18.58 -13.24 2.49
C LEU A 170 18.50 -14.72 2.89
N ILE A 171 17.30 -15.28 2.99
CA ILE A 171 17.08 -16.70 3.31
C ILE A 171 17.56 -17.60 2.16
N GLU A 172 17.29 -17.22 0.91
CA GLU A 172 17.71 -18.00 -0.27
C GLU A 172 19.23 -17.97 -0.49
N LYS A 173 19.94 -16.97 0.06
CA LYS A 173 21.40 -16.88 0.04
C LYS A 173 22.09 -17.75 1.11
N GLN A 174 21.36 -18.16 2.16
CA GLN A 174 21.88 -19.01 3.24
C GLN A 174 21.74 -20.51 2.95
N LYS A 175 21.03 -20.88 1.87
CA LYS A 175 20.92 -22.26 1.37
C LYS A 175 21.82 -22.46 0.17
#